data_AF-A0A493TKY4-F1
#
_entry.id   AF-A0A493TKY4-F1
#
_cell.length_a   1.000
_cell.length_b   1.000
_cell.length_c   1.000
_cell.angle_alpha   90.00
_cell.angle_beta   90.00
_cell.angle_gamma   90.00
#
_symmetry.space_group_name_H-M   'P 1'
#
loop_
_entity.id
_entity.type
_entity.pdbx_description
1 polymer ?
#
loop_
_entity_poly.entity_id
_entity_poly.type
_entity_poly.pdbx_seq_one_letter_code
_entity_poly.pdbx_strand_id
1 'polypeptide(L)'
;MGPDMEPLLRAWSCFRRRKFRQCAELCSQLLEAVPGEQAAWSLKTRALTEMVYVDEIDMDQEGIAEMMLDENAIAQVARPGTSLKVPGTSQDAGPSPAVRYVIIYFLKM
;
A
#
# COMPACT_ATOMS: atom_id res chain seq x y z
N MET A 1 -25.90 39.26 -17.59
CA MET A 1 -25.23 38.74 -16.38
C MET A 1 -25.94 37.46 -16.02
N GLY A 2 -25.40 36.31 -16.45
CA GLY A 2 -25.92 35.02 -15.97
C GLY A 2 -25.71 34.93 -14.46
N PRO A 3 -26.46 34.10 -13.72
CA PRO A 3 -26.26 33.96 -12.29
C PRO A 3 -24.78 33.61 -12.06
N ASP A 4 -24.06 34.48 -11.38
CA ASP A 4 -22.68 34.20 -10.97
C ASP A 4 -22.74 32.91 -10.17
N MET A 5 -22.29 31.81 -10.78
CA MET A 5 -22.36 30.49 -10.18
C MET A 5 -21.66 30.55 -8.82
N GLU A 6 -22.40 30.16 -7.77
CA GLU A 6 -21.91 30.19 -6.41
C GLU A 6 -20.55 29.46 -6.33
N PRO A 7 -19.50 30.12 -5.80
CA PRO A 7 -18.12 29.66 -5.93
C PRO A 7 -17.86 28.31 -5.24
N LEU A 8 -18.55 28.00 -4.15
CA LEU A 8 -18.45 26.70 -3.48
C LEU A 8 -19.06 25.59 -4.34
N LEU A 9 -20.20 25.82 -4.99
CA LEU A 9 -20.83 24.91 -5.94
C LEU A 9 -19.92 24.63 -7.14
N ARG A 10 -19.21 25.66 -7.62
CA ARG A 10 -18.20 25.50 -8.67
C ARG A 10 -17.03 24.63 -8.20
N ALA A 11 -16.51 24.87 -7.00
CA ALA A 11 -15.44 24.05 -6.41
C ALA A 11 -15.89 22.58 -6.24
N TRP A 12 -17.11 22.37 -5.75
CA TRP A 12 -17.70 21.04 -5.61
C TRP A 12 -17.85 20.31 -6.95
N SER A 13 -18.26 21.02 -8.01
CA SER A 13 -18.28 20.46 -9.35
C SER A 13 -16.88 20.07 -9.85
N CYS A 14 -15.83 20.82 -9.50
CA CYS A 14 -14.45 20.45 -9.83
C CYS A 14 -14.01 19.19 -9.07
N PHE A 15 -14.32 19.09 -7.78
CA PHE A 15 -14.03 17.92 -6.95
C PHE A 15 -14.64 16.64 -7.53
N ARG A 16 -15.93 16.67 -7.89
CA ARG A 16 -16.62 15.52 -8.50
C ARG A 16 -16.01 15.05 -9.82
N ARG A 17 -15.38 15.96 -10.57
CA ARG A 17 -14.68 15.67 -11.83
C ARG A 17 -13.22 15.28 -11.63
N ARG A 18 -12.80 15.01 -10.38
CA ARG A 18 -11.41 14.73 -9.98
C ARG A 18 -10.41 15.83 -10.35
N LYS A 19 -10.89 17.07 -10.54
CA LYS A 19 -10.04 18.24 -10.78
C LYS A 19 -9.61 18.84 -9.45
N PHE A 20 -8.86 18.07 -8.68
CA PHE A 20 -8.54 18.39 -7.28
C PHE A 20 -7.71 19.66 -7.11
N ARG A 21 -6.73 19.88 -7.98
CA ARG A 21 -5.91 21.11 -7.97
C ARG A 21 -6.76 22.38 -8.11
N GLN A 22 -7.64 22.40 -9.12
CA GLN A 22 -8.54 23.53 -9.36
C GLN A 22 -9.53 23.73 -8.20
N CYS A 23 -10.01 22.63 -7.60
CA CYS A 23 -10.86 22.69 -6.42
C CYS A 23 -10.12 23.35 -5.24
N ALA A 24 -8.88 22.94 -4.96
CA ALA A 24 -8.09 23.47 -3.85
C ALA A 24 -7.76 24.97 -4.03
N GLU A 25 -7.48 25.41 -5.26
CA GLU A 25 -7.26 26.83 -5.59
C GLU A 25 -8.53 27.66 -5.35
N LEU A 26 -9.69 27.21 -5.86
CA LEU A 26 -10.97 27.89 -5.63
C LEU A 26 -11.36 27.94 -4.14
N CYS A 27 -11.17 26.85 -3.40
CA CYS A 27 -11.43 26.85 -1.96
C CYS A 27 -10.45 27.77 -1.20
N SER A 28 -9.24 27.98 -1.71
CA SER A 28 -8.28 28.93 -1.09
C SER A 28 -8.77 30.36 -1.24
N GLN A 29 -9.22 30.73 -2.44
CA GLN A 29 -9.82 32.05 -2.71
C GLN A 29 -11.07 32.29 -1.84
N LEU A 30 -11.89 31.27 -1.63
CA LEU A 30 -13.06 31.35 -0.75
C LEU A 30 -12.70 31.58 0.72
N LEU A 31 -11.68 30.87 1.22
CA LEU A 31 -11.23 30.98 2.60
C LEU A 31 -10.50 32.30 2.88
N GLU A 32 -9.86 32.89 1.87
CA GLU A 32 -9.28 34.24 1.95
C GLU A 32 -10.36 35.31 2.10
N ALA A 33 -11.50 35.15 1.41
CA ALA A 33 -12.62 36.08 1.50
C ALA A 33 -13.41 35.95 2.81
N VAL A 34 -13.69 34.72 3.25
CA VAL A 34 -14.42 34.42 4.49
C VAL A 34 -13.62 33.41 5.33
N PRO A 35 -12.75 33.88 6.23
CA PRO A 35 -12.03 33.00 7.14
C PRO A 35 -13.01 32.38 8.14
N GLY A 36 -13.24 31.06 8.03
CA GLY A 36 -14.15 30.32 8.92
C GLY A 36 -15.22 29.49 8.19
N GLU A 37 -15.28 29.55 6.87
CA GLU A 37 -16.20 28.72 6.08
C GLU A 37 -15.80 27.23 6.14
N GLN A 38 -16.47 26.48 7.03
CA GLN A 38 -16.16 25.07 7.29
C GLN A 38 -16.35 24.18 6.06
N ALA A 39 -17.33 24.47 5.21
CA ALA A 39 -17.59 23.73 3.99
C ALA A 39 -16.43 23.87 2.99
N ALA A 40 -15.94 25.10 2.76
CA ALA A 40 -14.80 25.33 1.89
C ALA A 40 -13.50 24.72 2.45
N TRP A 41 -13.31 24.77 3.77
CA TRP A 41 -12.15 24.16 4.43
C TRP A 41 -12.14 22.64 4.29
N SER A 42 -13.26 21.98 4.60
CA SER A 42 -13.39 20.52 4.49
C SER A 42 -13.29 20.03 3.04
N LEU A 43 -13.80 20.81 2.07
CA LEU A 43 -13.65 20.47 0.66
C LEU A 43 -12.20 20.61 0.19
N LYS A 44 -11.47 21.64 0.67
CA LYS A 44 -10.05 21.83 0.38
C LYS A 44 -9.21 20.69 0.93
N THR A 45 -9.39 20.32 2.20
CA THR A 45 -8.62 19.23 2.82
C THR A 45 -8.83 17.92 2.08
N ARG A 46 -10.08 17.58 1.73
CA ARG A 46 -10.39 16.41 0.89
C ARG A 46 -9.72 16.46 -0.47
N ALA A 47 -9.77 17.60 -1.17
CA ALA A 47 -9.11 17.74 -2.46
C ALA A 47 -7.59 17.55 -2.35
N LEU A 48 -6.95 18.02 -1.27
CA LEU A 48 -5.52 17.86 -1.04
C LEU A 48 -5.15 16.39 -0.77
N THR A 49 -5.91 15.68 0.06
CA THR A 49 -5.63 14.26 0.37
C THR A 49 -5.86 13.37 -0.86
N GLU A 50 -6.91 13.63 -1.63
CA GLU A 50 -7.24 12.87 -2.85
C GLU A 50 -6.21 13.06 -3.98
N MET A 51 -5.44 14.16 -4.00
CA MET A 51 -4.36 14.33 -4.96
C MET A 51 -3.18 13.38 -4.75
N VAL A 52 -2.97 12.95 -3.51
CA VAL A 52 -1.86 12.08 -3.10
C VAL A 52 -2.35 10.74 -2.57
N TYR A 53 -3.64 10.45 -2.74
CA TYR A 53 -4.24 9.23 -2.24
C TYR A 53 -3.70 8.03 -3.02
N VAL A 54 -3.16 7.07 -2.28
CA VAL A 54 -2.75 5.75 -2.76
C VAL A 54 -3.51 4.74 -1.92
N ASP A 55 -4.00 3.66 -2.54
CA ASP A 55 -4.69 2.62 -1.80
C ASP A 55 -3.69 1.90 -0.88
N GLU A 56 -4.02 1.83 0.40
CA GLU A 56 -3.15 1.22 1.41
C GLU A 56 -2.95 -0.28 1.14
N ILE A 57 -3.91 -0.94 0.49
CA ILE A 57 -3.79 -2.36 0.11
C ILE A 57 -2.63 -2.58 -0.88
N ASP A 58 -2.34 -1.58 -1.72
CA ASP A 58 -1.23 -1.65 -2.67
C ASP A 58 0.11 -1.24 -2.02
N MET A 59 0.09 -0.75 -0.78
CA MET A 59 1.26 -0.26 -0.04
C MET A 59 1.81 -1.28 0.98
N ASP A 60 1.64 -2.57 0.73
CA ASP A 60 2.24 -3.64 1.53
C ASP A 60 3.76 -3.77 1.26
N GLN A 61 4.55 -2.84 1.81
CA GLN A 61 6.01 -2.86 1.72
C GLN A 61 6.64 -3.34 3.03
N GLU A 62 7.01 -4.62 3.07
CA GLU A 62 7.64 -5.25 4.24
C GLU A 62 9.13 -4.85 4.37
N GLY A 63 9.51 -4.27 5.51
CA GLY A 63 10.87 -3.81 5.78
C GLY A 63 11.83 -4.93 6.23
N ILE A 64 13.14 -4.69 6.21
CA ILE A 64 14.14 -5.69 6.69
C ILE A 64 13.92 -6.07 8.16
N ALA A 65 13.48 -5.11 8.98
CA ALA A 65 13.17 -5.36 10.39
C ALA A 65 11.98 -6.32 10.52
N GLU A 66 10.93 -6.13 9.72
CA GLU A 66 9.76 -7.02 9.70
C GLU A 66 10.15 -8.40 9.17
N MET A 67 10.92 -8.48 8.09
CA MET A 67 11.34 -9.79 7.54
C MET A 67 12.24 -10.61 8.47
N MET A 68 13.09 -9.97 9.27
CA MET A 68 14.14 -10.64 10.07
C MET A 68 13.82 -10.77 11.55
N LEU A 69 13.12 -9.78 12.13
CA LEU A 69 12.86 -9.72 13.56
C LEU A 69 11.41 -10.05 13.91
N ASP A 70 10.49 -10.04 12.93
CA ASP A 70 9.08 -10.35 13.19
C ASP A 70 8.80 -11.86 13.08
N GLU A 71 8.57 -12.49 14.22
CA GLU A 71 8.18 -13.90 14.34
C GLU A 71 6.66 -14.05 14.51
N ASN A 72 5.88 -13.60 13.51
CA ASN A 72 4.43 -13.78 13.51
C ASN A 72 3.96 -15.18 13.01
N ALA A 73 4.87 -16.01 12.51
CA ALA A 73 4.55 -17.37 12.06
C ALA A 73 4.65 -18.38 13.20
N ILE A 74 3.57 -19.12 13.47
CA ILE A 74 3.52 -20.13 14.55
C ILE A 74 4.43 -21.33 14.26
N ALA A 75 4.49 -21.78 13.01
CA ALA A 75 5.28 -22.95 12.61
C ALA A 75 6.71 -22.54 12.21
N GLN A 76 7.69 -22.97 13.00
CA GLN A 76 9.12 -22.77 12.70
C GLN A 76 9.59 -23.60 11.49
N VAL A 77 9.00 -24.78 11.28
CA VAL A 77 9.25 -25.65 10.11
C VAL A 77 7.91 -26.03 9.48
N ALA A 78 7.43 -25.20 8.57
CA ALA A 78 6.21 -25.49 7.81
C ALA A 78 6.45 -26.58 6.75
N ARG A 79 5.40 -27.34 6.40
CA ARG A 79 5.46 -28.29 5.29
C ARG A 79 5.60 -27.54 3.96
N PRO A 80 6.30 -28.09 2.94
CA PRO A 80 6.39 -27.45 1.63
C PRO A 80 5.01 -27.17 1.05
N GLY A 81 4.78 -25.93 0.61
CA GLY A 81 3.49 -25.48 0.06
C GLY A 81 2.44 -25.04 1.09
N THR A 82 2.71 -25.15 2.40
CA THR A 82 1.81 -24.65 3.45
C THR A 82 2.32 -23.35 4.10
N SER A 83 3.33 -22.72 3.52
CA SER A 83 3.88 -21.42 3.94
C SER A 83 4.34 -20.65 2.72
N LEU A 84 4.17 -19.33 2.76
CA LEU A 84 4.69 -18.39 1.77
C LEU A 84 6.16 -18.02 2.05
N LYS A 85 6.68 -18.31 3.25
CA LYS A 85 8.10 -18.14 3.57
C LYS A 85 8.91 -19.12 2.71
N VAL A 86 9.98 -18.62 2.07
CA VAL A 86 10.91 -19.49 1.33
C VAL A 86 11.51 -20.49 2.33
N PRO A 87 11.40 -21.81 2.07
CA PRO A 87 12.05 -22.78 2.93
C PRO A 87 13.55 -22.50 2.95
N GLY A 88 14.14 -22.26 4.14
CA GLY A 88 15.59 -22.30 4.34
C GLY A 88 16.21 -23.68 4.03
N THR A 89 15.41 -24.64 3.56
CA THR A 89 15.82 -25.98 3.16
C THR A 89 16.39 -25.98 1.74
N SER A 90 17.59 -25.43 1.52
CA SER A 90 18.50 -25.83 0.42
C SER A 90 19.86 -25.11 0.49
N GLN A 91 20.50 -25.02 1.66
CA GLN A 91 21.96 -24.82 1.67
C GLN A 91 22.72 -25.86 2.51
N ASP A 92 22.15 -26.43 3.59
CA ASP A 92 22.96 -27.27 4.50
C ASP A 92 22.32 -28.58 5.02
N ALA A 93 21.14 -28.99 4.55
CA ALA A 93 20.43 -30.15 5.12
C ALA A 93 20.31 -31.37 4.19
N GLY A 94 21.29 -31.59 3.31
CA GLY A 94 21.37 -32.80 2.50
C GLY A 94 22.82 -33.27 2.37
N PRO A 95 23.10 -34.58 2.53
CA PRO A 95 24.44 -35.09 2.26
C PRO A 95 24.82 -34.73 0.81
N SER A 96 26.08 -34.34 0.61
CA SER A 96 26.59 -33.80 -0.66
C SER A 96 26.20 -34.70 -1.85
N PRO A 97 26.06 -34.16 -3.07
CA PRO A 97 25.67 -34.94 -4.25
C PRO A 97 26.50 -36.22 -4.46
N ALA A 98 27.74 -36.25 -3.96
CA ALA A 98 28.62 -37.43 -3.97
C ALA A 98 28.10 -38.60 -3.11
N VAL A 99 27.41 -38.33 -2.01
CA VAL A 99 26.91 -39.35 -1.05
C VAL A 99 25.60 -39.98 -1.52
N ARG A 100 24.86 -39.31 -2.41
CA ARG A 100 23.58 -39.83 -2.94
C ARG A 100 23.75 -41.12 -3.75
N TYR A 101 24.83 -41.26 -4.51
CA TYR A 101 25.04 -42.45 -5.34
C TYR A 101 25.28 -43.70 -4.50
N VAL A 102 25.94 -43.59 -3.34
CA VAL A 102 26.32 -44.76 -2.52
C VAL A 102 25.09 -45.43 -1.88
N ILE A 103 24.11 -44.64 -1.43
CA ILE A 103 22.90 -45.18 -0.75
C ILE A 103 22.00 -45.95 -1.72
N ILE A 104 21.90 -45.51 -2.98
CA ILE A 104 21.04 -46.17 -3.98
C ILE A 104 21.60 -47.55 -4.35
N TYR A 105 22.93 -47.71 -4.40
CA TYR A 105 23.55 -49.01 -4.67
C TYR A 105 23.45 -49.97 -3.47
N PHE A 106 23.49 -49.47 -2.24
CA PHE A 106 23.44 -50.32 -1.03
C PHE A 106 22.03 -50.89 -0.75
N LEU A 107 20.97 -50.21 -1.18
CA LEU A 107 19.57 -50.71 -1.08
C LEU A 107 19.13 -51.62 -2.23
N LYS A 108 20.01 -51.85 -3.22
CA LYS A 108 19.74 -52.72 -4.38
C LYS A 108 20.45 -54.09 -4.26
N MET A 109 21.11 -54.37 -3.14
CA MET A 109 21.81 -55.62 -2.84
C MET A 109 21.09 -56.43 -1.77
#